data_AF-A0A6B8M9B9-F1
#
_entry.id   AF-A0A6B8M9B9-F1
#
_cell.length_a   1.000
_cell.length_b   1.000
_cell.length_c   1.000
_cell.angle_alpha   90.00
_cell.angle_beta   90.00
_cell.angle_gamma   90.00
#
_symmetry.space_group_name_H-M   'P 1'
#
loop_
_entity.id
_entity.type
_entity.pdbx_description
1 polymer ?
#
loop_
_entity_poly.entity_id
_entity_poly.type
_entity_poly.pdbx_seq_one_letter_code
_entity_poly.pdbx_strand_id
1 'polypeptide(L)' 'MLHALIADAQARLDNARRELRLAAVNFEVPDEQLLELRANARKVYDELAALDRKKLKKGLFGFLKLW' A
#
# COMPACT_ATOMS: atom_id res chain seq x y z
N MET A 1 16.25 -7.11 4.04
CA MET A 1 15.92 -5.73 3.58
C MET A 1 14.55 -5.63 2.91
N LEU A 2 14.26 -6.36 1.81
CA LEU A 2 12.98 -6.25 1.08
C LEU A 2 11.73 -6.52 1.94
N HIS A 3 11.80 -7.51 2.85
CA HIS A 3 10.70 -7.80 3.78
C HIS A 3 10.40 -6.65 4.75
N ALA A 4 11.43 -5.92 5.21
CA ALA A 4 11.24 -4.77 6.08
C ALA A 4 10.61 -3.59 5.32
N LEU A 5 10.98 -3.41 4.04
CA LEU A 5 10.35 -2.40 3.16
C LEU A 5 8.87 -2.72 2.89
N ILE A 6 8.52 -4.00 2.73
CA ILE A 6 7.13 -4.42 2.57
C ILE A 6 6.35 -4.20 3.86
N ALA A 7 6.91 -4.56 5.01
CA ALA A 7 6.26 -4.35 6.32
C ALA A 7 6.02 -2.86 6.61
N ASP A 8 7.00 -1.99 6.32
CA ASP A 8 6.84 -0.54 6.45
C ASP A 8 5.77 0.01 5.50
N ALA A 9 5.76 -0.43 4.24
CA ALA A 9 4.74 -0.03 3.28
C ALA A 9 3.33 -0.54 3.66
N GLN A 10 3.22 -1.73 4.26
CA GLN A 10 1.96 -2.24 4.82
C GLN A 10 1.48 -1.37 5.99
N ALA A 11 2.36 -1.00 6.91
CA ALA A 11 2.02 -0.13 8.03
C ALA A 11 1.53 1.25 7.55
N ARG A 12 2.17 1.82 6.52
CA ARG A 12 1.73 3.08 5.89
C ARG A 12 0.34 2.95 5.27
N LEU A 13 0.07 1.83 4.58
CA LEU A 13 -1.22 1.56 3.98
C LEU A 13 -2.33 1.42 5.03
N ASP A 14 -2.04 0.74 6.14
CA ASP A 14 -2.99 0.56 7.23
C ASP A 14 -3.30 1.88 7.94
N ASN A 15 -2.29 2.73 8.14
CA ASN A 15 -2.49 4.09 8.65
C ASN A 15 -3.34 4.94 7.70
N ALA A 16 -3.01 4.96 6.41
CA ALA A 16 -3.79 5.69 5.41
C ALA A 16 -5.25 5.21 5.37
N ARG A 17 -5.50 3.90 5.46
CA ARG A 17 -6.86 3.32 5.53
C ARG A 17 -7.59 3.74 6.80
N ARG A 18 -6.90 3.80 7.94
CA ARG A 18 -7.49 4.21 9.21
C ARG A 18 -7.92 5.68 9.16
N GLU A 19 -7.05 6.56 8.67
CA GLU A 19 -7.35 7.98 8.46
C GLU A 19 -8.55 8.17 7.54
N LEU A 20 -8.58 7.44 6.43
CA LEU A 20 -9.69 7.48 5.48
C LEU A 20 -11.00 7.01 6.09
N ARG A 21 -10.98 5.94 6.91
CA ARG A 21 -12.18 5.47 7.62
C ARG A 21 -12.69 6.49 8.62
N LEU A 22 -11.80 7.14 9.36
CA LEU A 22 -12.17 8.20 10.32
C LEU A 22 -12.73 9.42 9.59
N ALA A 23 -12.11 9.84 8.50
CA ALA A 23 -12.60 10.94 7.66
C ALA A 23 -13.95 10.60 7.00
N ALA A 24 -14.14 9.37 6.54
CA ALA A 24 -15.38 8.95 5.89
C ALA A 24 -16.62 8.93 6.81
N VAL A 25 -16.42 8.80 8.12
CA VAL A 25 -17.51 8.86 9.10
C VAL A 25 -17.63 10.24 9.75
N ASN A 26 -16.65 11.13 9.55
CA ASN A 26 -16.68 12.50 10.05
C ASN A 26 -17.17 13.45 8.96
N PHE A 27 -18.43 13.88 9.07
CA PHE A 27 -19.08 14.79 8.14
C PHE A 27 -18.58 16.25 8.22
N GLU A 28 -17.70 16.57 9.18
CA GLU A 28 -16.99 17.85 9.23
C GLU A 28 -15.81 17.90 8.24
N VAL A 29 -15.37 16.75 7.73
CA VAL A 29 -14.30 16.68 6.74
C VAL A 29 -14.86 17.03 5.36
N PRO A 30 -14.33 18.06 4.67
CA PRO A 30 -14.76 18.40 3.33
C PRO A 30 -14.53 17.24 2.35
N ASP A 31 -15.42 17.08 1.38
CA ASP A 31 -15.33 16.05 0.35
C ASP A 31 -14.00 16.07 -0.42
N GLU A 32 -13.43 17.26 -0.64
CA GLU A 32 -12.13 17.44 -1.29
C GLU A 32 -11.00 16.78 -0.50
N GLN A 33 -10.95 16.98 0.83
CA GLN A 33 -9.95 16.33 1.69
C GLN A 33 -10.16 14.81 1.70
N LEU A 34 -11.41 14.36 1.66
CA LEU A 34 -11.73 12.93 1.61
C LEU A 34 -11.26 12.31 0.29
N LEU A 35 -11.39 13.03 -0.83
CA LEU A 35 -10.85 12.62 -2.13
C LEU A 35 -9.31 12.57 -2.14
N GLU A 36 -8.64 13.54 -1.52
CA GLU A 36 -7.18 13.54 -1.38
C GLU A 36 -6.68 12.34 -0.58
N LEU A 37 -7.33 12.02 0.55
CA LEU A 37 -7.01 10.85 1.35
C LEU A 37 -7.20 9.54 0.55
N ARG A 38 -8.24 9.46 -0.30
CA ARG A 38 -8.42 8.33 -1.24
C ARG A 38 -7.32 8.23 -2.27
N ALA A 39 -6.92 9.35 -2.86
CA ALA A 39 -5.83 9.37 -3.82
C ALA A 39 -4.52 8.94 -3.17
N ASN A 40 -4.24 9.39 -1.94
CA ASN A 40 -3.06 9.01 -1.18
C ASN A 40 -3.04 7.50 -0.85
N ALA A 41 -4.13 6.98 -0.29
CA ALA A 41 -4.24 5.55 0.03
C ALA A 41 -4.06 4.67 -1.22
N ARG A 42 -4.52 5.13 -2.38
CA ARG A 42 -4.34 4.41 -3.65
C ARG A 42 -2.89 4.40 -4.12
N LYS A 43 -2.16 5.52 -4.02
CA LYS A 43 -0.73 5.57 -4.33
C LYS A 43 0.06 4.58 -3.48
N VAL A 44 -0.17 4.56 -2.16
CA VAL A 44 0.52 3.65 -1.23
C VAL A 44 0.20 2.18 -1.57
N TYR A 45 -1.05 1.89 -1.96
CA TYR A 45 -1.43 0.54 -2.42
C TYR A 45 -0.69 0.13 -3.69
N ASP A 46 -0.59 1.02 -4.68
CA ASP A 46 0.09 0.74 -5.94
C ASP A 46 1.60 0.52 -5.72
N GLU A 47 2.21 1.28 -4.80
CA GLU A 47 3.61 1.08 -4.37
C GLU A 47 3.81 -0.29 -3.71
N LEU A 48 2.91 -0.69 -2.80
CA LEU A 48 2.94 -2.02 -2.18
C LEU A 48 2.82 -3.12 -3.23
N ALA A 49 1.85 -3.00 -4.14
CA ALA A 49 1.63 -3.97 -5.21
C ALA A 49 2.85 -4.09 -6.14
N ALA A 50 3.54 -2.98 -6.41
CA ALA A 50 4.78 -2.99 -7.17
C ALA A 50 5.93 -3.71 -6.44
N LEU A 51 6.05 -3.52 -5.12
CA LEU A 51 7.04 -4.21 -4.27
C LEU A 51 6.76 -5.72 -4.20
N ASP A 52 5.51 -6.12 -4.06
CA ASP A 52 5.09 -7.52 -4.05
C ASP A 52 5.35 -8.20 -5.39
N ARG A 53 5.04 -7.53 -6.52
CA ARG A 53 5.37 -8.02 -7.87
C ARG A 53 6.87 -8.22 -8.05
N LYS A 54 7.71 -7.32 -7.54
CA LYS A 54 9.18 -7.46 -7.59
C LYS A 54 9.66 -8.67 -6.78
N LYS A 55 9.07 -8.92 -5.61
CA LYS A 55 9.37 -10.10 -4.77
C LYS A 55 8.99 -11.40 -5.49
N LEU A 56 7.78 -11.45 -6.07
CA LEU A 56 7.29 -12.61 -6.82
C LEU A 56 8.18 -12.95 -8.02
N LYS A 57 8.57 -11.94 -8.83
CA LYS A 57 9.49 -12.14 -9.96
C LYS A 57 10.82 -12.74 -9.50
N LYS A 58 11.45 -12.20 -8.44
CA LYS A 58 12.70 -12.77 -7.91
C LYS A 58 12.54 -14.21 -7.41
N GLY A 59 11.42 -14.55 -6.78
CA GLY A 59 11.13 -15.93 -6.33
C GLY A 59 10.96 -16.91 -7.49
N LEU A 60 10.22 -16.52 -8.53
CA LEU A 60 10.01 -17.32 -9.75
C LEU A 60 11.31 -17.58 -10.52
N PHE A 61 12.16 -16.55 -10.69
CA PHE A 61 13.47 -16.73 -11.32
C PHE A 61 14.42 -17.62 -10.50
N GLY A 62 14.27 -17.66 -9.17
CA GLY A 62 15.02 -18.59 -8.32
C GLY A 62 14.57 -20.03 -8.50
N PHE A 63 13.25 -20.26 -8.58
CA PHE A 63 12.67 -21.59 -8.75
C PHE A 63 12.99 -22.21 -10.13
N LEU A 64 12.92 -21.42 -11.20
CA LEU A 64 13.22 -21.86 -12.56
C LEU A 64 14.71 -22.17 -12.81
N LYS A 65 15.62 -21.71 -11.95
CA LYS A 65 17.07 -21.94 -12.10
C LYS A 65 17.56 -23.19 -11.37
N LEU A 66 16.71 -23.78 -10.53
CA LEU A 66 16.95 -25.00 -9.75
C LEU A 66 16.39 -26.26 -10.43
N TRP A 67 15.74 -26.10 -11.59
CA TRP A 67 15.27 -27.20 -12.43
C TRP A 67 16.08 -27.26 -13.72
#